data_AF-A0A454CXV9-F1
#
_entry.id   AF-A0A454CXV9-F1
#
_cell.length_a   1.000
_cell.length_b   1.000
_cell.length_c   1.000
_cell.angle_alpha   90.00
_cell.angle_beta   90.00
_cell.angle_gamma   90.00
#
_symmetry.space_group_name_H-M   'P 1'
#
loop_
_entity.id
_entity.type
_entity.pdbx_description
1 polymer ?
#
loop_
_entity_poly.entity_id
_entity_poly.type
_entity_poly.pdbx_seq_one_letter_code
_entity_poly.pdbx_strand_id
1 'polypeptide(L)'
;GEAKPLKIGIFQDLAERLNEDEKVSKTQLRAALRQYTSSWRYLHGVKPGAVRVDLDGNPCGELEEEHVEHAKATLAESKAKVQARRKEQAQKAREEGKAKAKPAAKKPQQPRRANKPKVQKESKPVETRALNADEITIGNAVNVNMGKGNMAATIVEVNKDDVRVQLANGLQMVVKAEHLRA
;
A
#
# COMPACT_ATOMS: atom_id res chain seq x y z
N GLY A 1 1.45 7.67 18.55
CA GLY A 1 1.26 8.52 19.75
C GLY A 1 -0.13 9.11 19.77
N GLU A 2 -0.61 9.58 20.90
CA GLU A 2 -1.90 10.30 21.01
C GLU A 2 -1.73 11.75 20.54
N ALA A 3 -2.78 12.33 19.94
CA ALA A 3 -2.75 13.73 19.53
C ALA A 3 -3.29 14.57 20.69
N LYS A 4 -2.47 15.47 21.22
CA LYS A 4 -2.86 16.39 22.29
C LYS A 4 -3.50 17.66 21.72
N PRO A 5 -4.52 18.23 22.40
CA PRO A 5 -5.10 19.52 22.01
C PRO A 5 -4.06 20.63 22.17
N LEU A 6 -3.87 21.42 21.12
CA LEU A 6 -2.83 22.45 21.08
C LEU A 6 -3.37 23.79 21.62
N LYS A 7 -2.45 24.62 22.12
CA LYS A 7 -2.68 26.02 22.46
C LYS A 7 -3.28 26.79 21.27
N ILE A 8 -4.24 27.67 21.54
CA ILE A 8 -4.78 28.59 20.53
C ILE A 8 -3.66 29.54 20.11
N GLY A 9 -3.44 29.69 18.80
CA GLY A 9 -2.40 30.57 18.29
C GLY A 9 -0.98 29.98 18.33
N ILE A 10 -0.82 28.67 18.57
CA ILE A 10 0.49 27.98 18.58
C ILE A 10 1.30 28.15 17.28
N PHE A 11 0.63 28.54 16.18
CA PHE A 11 1.30 28.90 14.93
C PHE A 11 2.27 30.08 15.11
N GLN A 12 1.93 31.08 15.91
CA GLN A 12 2.79 32.25 16.14
C GLN A 12 4.06 31.84 16.87
N ASP A 13 3.91 31.10 17.97
CA ASP A 13 5.02 30.55 18.76
C ASP A 13 5.95 29.68 17.88
N LEU A 14 5.36 28.83 17.01
CA LEU A 14 6.11 28.00 16.07
C LEU A 14 6.82 28.83 15.00
N ALA A 15 6.15 29.84 14.46
CA ALA A 15 6.73 30.70 13.44
C ALA A 15 7.92 31.48 14.00
N GLU A 16 7.82 31.99 15.23
CA GLU A 16 8.91 32.70 15.90
C GLU A 16 10.13 31.80 16.12
N ARG A 17 9.93 30.58 16.64
CA ARG A 17 11.02 29.64 16.93
C ARG A 17 11.67 29.02 15.69
N LEU A 18 10.92 28.93 14.59
CA LEU A 18 11.39 28.34 13.33
C LEU A 18 11.72 29.40 12.26
N ASN A 19 11.67 30.70 12.57
CA ASN A 19 12.02 31.74 11.60
C ASN A 19 13.47 31.62 11.10
N GLU A 20 14.37 31.07 11.91
CA GLU A 20 15.78 30.88 11.56
C GLU A 20 16.02 29.58 10.78
N ASP A 21 15.04 28.68 10.71
CA ASP A 21 15.19 27.36 10.08
C ASP A 21 14.67 27.39 8.63
N GLU A 22 15.60 27.50 7.67
CA GLU A 22 15.30 27.66 6.24
C GLU A 22 14.46 26.50 5.66
N LYS A 23 14.44 25.34 6.33
CA LYS A 23 13.70 24.15 5.90
C LYS A 23 12.19 24.25 6.10
N VAL A 24 11.70 25.18 6.92
CA VAL A 24 10.27 25.25 7.28
C VAL A 24 9.69 26.61 6.92
N SER A 25 8.92 26.65 5.82
CA SER A 25 8.18 27.87 5.47
C SER A 25 6.91 28.04 6.32
N LYS A 26 6.50 29.29 6.57
CA LYS A 26 5.24 29.62 7.25
C LYS A 26 4.01 28.99 6.59
N THR A 27 4.01 28.88 5.26
CA THR A 27 2.94 28.23 4.50
C THR A 27 2.87 26.74 4.79
N GLN A 28 4.02 26.07 4.81
CA GLN A 28 4.11 24.65 5.14
C GLN A 28 3.70 24.39 6.59
N LEU A 29 4.08 25.26 7.53
CA LEU A 29 3.67 25.17 8.92
C LEU A 29 2.15 25.25 9.08
N ARG A 30 1.49 26.20 8.40
CA ARG A 30 0.01 26.29 8.38
C ARG A 30 -0.62 25.04 7.79
N ALA A 31 -0.08 24.54 6.67
CA ALA A 31 -0.58 23.31 6.06
C ALA A 31 -0.45 22.12 7.00
N ALA A 32 0.71 21.95 7.66
CA ALA A 32 0.96 20.88 8.62
C ALA A 32 0.02 20.96 9.83
N LEU A 33 -0.16 22.15 10.42
CA LEU A 33 -1.10 22.37 11.52
C LEU A 33 -2.52 22.02 11.12
N ARG A 34 -2.97 22.43 9.92
CA ARG A 34 -4.29 22.09 9.41
C ARG A 34 -4.47 20.59 9.22
N GLN A 35 -3.45 19.88 8.71
CA GLN A 35 -3.49 18.42 8.59
C GLN A 35 -3.55 17.75 9.97
N TYR A 36 -2.81 18.27 10.95
CA TYR A 36 -2.81 17.75 12.30
C TYR A 36 -4.18 17.92 12.98
N THR A 37 -4.76 19.11 12.96
CA THR A 37 -6.03 19.41 13.64
C THR A 37 -7.27 18.85 12.96
N SER A 38 -7.21 18.57 11.66
CA SER A 38 -8.30 17.88 10.93
C SER A 38 -8.22 16.36 10.98
N SER A 39 -7.13 15.80 11.52
CA SER A 39 -6.96 14.36 11.68
C SER A 39 -7.98 13.80 12.68
N TRP A 40 -8.55 12.62 12.37
CA TRP A 40 -9.42 11.91 13.30
C TRP A 40 -8.75 11.66 14.66
N ARG A 41 -7.42 11.46 14.66
CA ARG A 41 -6.66 11.26 15.90
C ARG A 41 -6.72 12.49 16.81
N TYR A 42 -6.65 13.69 16.24
CA TYR A 42 -6.76 14.95 16.97
C TYR A 42 -8.19 15.17 17.47
N LEU A 43 -9.19 15.02 16.58
CA LEU A 43 -10.60 15.16 16.96
C LEU A 43 -11.01 14.20 18.08
N HIS A 44 -10.40 13.01 18.16
CA HIS A 44 -10.60 12.06 19.26
C HIS A 44 -9.92 12.47 20.58
N GLY A 45 -8.83 13.24 20.52
CA GLY A 45 -8.11 13.76 21.69
C GLY A 45 -8.78 15.00 22.31
N VAL A 46 -9.64 15.67 21.55
CA VAL A 46 -10.45 16.82 22.01
C VAL A 46 -11.63 16.28 22.84
N LYS A 47 -11.42 16.18 24.16
CA LYS A 47 -12.40 15.69 25.15
C LYS A 47 -12.71 16.79 26.17
N PRO A 48 -13.91 16.79 26.78
CA PRO A 48 -14.22 17.75 27.84
C PRO A 48 -13.23 17.57 28.99
N GLY A 49 -12.67 18.68 29.48
CA GLY A 49 -11.65 18.69 30.54
C GLY A 49 -10.21 18.38 30.08
N ALA A 50 -9.96 18.24 28.78
CA ALA A 50 -8.59 18.12 28.28
C ALA A 50 -7.87 19.48 28.31
N VAL A 51 -6.63 19.50 28.80
CA VAL A 51 -5.83 20.72 28.90
C VAL A 51 -5.05 20.95 27.60
N ARG A 52 -5.07 22.18 27.09
CA ARG A 52 -4.31 22.56 25.90
C ARG A 52 -2.82 22.61 26.24
N VAL A 53 -1.98 22.12 25.34
CA VAL A 53 -0.53 22.14 25.52
C VAL A 53 0.15 23.15 24.59
N ASP A 54 1.13 23.86 25.12
CA ASP A 54 2.04 24.70 24.35
C ASP A 54 3.20 23.89 23.75
N LEU A 55 4.21 24.59 23.20
CA LEU A 55 5.39 23.97 22.57
C LEU A 55 6.35 23.31 23.56
N ASP A 56 6.40 23.83 24.78
CA ASP A 56 7.28 23.34 25.84
C ASP A 56 6.55 22.28 26.71
N GLY A 57 5.27 22.03 26.42
CA GLY A 57 4.43 21.03 27.07
C GLY A 57 3.69 21.53 28.30
N ASN A 58 3.69 22.84 28.55
CA ASN A 58 2.95 23.44 29.66
C ASN A 58 1.45 23.52 29.35
N PRO A 59 0.60 23.42 30.38
CA PRO A 59 -0.83 23.62 30.26
C PRO A 59 -1.13 25.09 29.94
N CYS A 60 -1.69 25.37 28.77
CA CYS A 60 -2.05 26.71 28.31
C CYS A 60 -3.57 26.82 28.09
N GLY A 61 -4.31 26.83 29.20
CA GLY A 61 -5.76 27.05 29.23
C GLY A 61 -6.58 25.78 28.99
N GLU A 62 -7.83 25.86 29.42
CA GLU A 62 -8.80 24.77 29.29
C GLU A 62 -9.42 24.74 27.90
N LEU A 63 -9.87 23.56 27.50
CA LEU A 63 -10.61 23.35 26.27
C LEU A 63 -12.09 23.62 26.53
N GLU A 64 -12.62 24.70 25.95
CA GLU A 64 -14.03 25.07 26.07
C GLU A 64 -14.94 23.99 25.47
N GLU A 65 -16.14 23.84 26.06
CA GLU A 65 -17.13 22.83 25.67
C GLU A 65 -17.57 22.99 24.21
N GLU A 66 -17.68 24.22 23.71
CA GLU A 66 -18.03 24.51 22.32
C GLU A 66 -17.05 23.86 21.31
N HIS A 67 -15.75 23.85 21.64
CA HIS A 67 -14.75 23.21 20.77
C HIS A 67 -14.84 21.69 20.78
N VAL A 68 -15.27 21.11 21.90
CA VAL A 68 -15.51 19.67 22.02
C VAL A 68 -16.70 19.27 21.16
N GLU A 69 -17.78 20.06 21.20
CA GLU A 69 -18.96 19.82 20.37
C GLU A 69 -18.65 19.93 18.88
N HIS A 70 -17.95 20.99 18.47
CA HIS A 70 -17.52 21.17 17.09
C HIS A 70 -16.61 20.02 16.62
N ALA A 71 -15.69 19.55 17.47
CA ALA A 71 -14.83 18.43 17.13
C ALA A 71 -15.61 17.12 16.96
N LYS A 72 -16.59 16.84 17.82
CA LYS A 72 -17.48 15.67 17.68
C LYS A 72 -18.30 15.75 16.40
N ALA A 73 -18.86 16.92 16.06
CA ALA A 73 -19.61 17.14 14.82
C ALA A 73 -18.72 16.91 13.58
N THR A 74 -17.53 17.51 13.55
CA THR A 74 -16.56 17.35 12.46
C THR A 74 -16.15 15.90 12.26
N LEU A 75 -15.98 15.15 13.35
CA LEU A 75 -15.62 13.74 13.32
C LEU A 75 -16.75 12.89 12.71
N ALA A 76 -18.00 13.17 13.08
CA ALA A 76 -19.17 12.48 12.50
C ALA A 76 -19.30 12.78 11.00
N GLU A 77 -19.20 14.05 10.59
CA GLU A 77 -19.28 14.47 9.19
C GLU A 77 -18.15 13.85 8.35
N SER A 78 -16.92 13.90 8.86
CA SER A 78 -15.75 13.33 8.19
C SER A 78 -15.86 11.82 8.00
N LYS A 79 -16.36 11.09 9.02
CA LYS A 79 -16.64 9.65 8.91
C LYS A 79 -17.72 9.37 7.87
N ALA A 80 -18.82 10.13 7.87
CA ALA A 80 -19.89 9.96 6.89
C ALA A 80 -19.39 10.20 5.45
N LYS A 81 -18.61 11.26 5.23
CA LYS A 81 -18.02 11.59 3.93
C LYS A 81 -17.06 10.51 3.42
N VAL A 82 -16.20 9.98 4.29
CA VAL A 82 -15.28 8.88 3.93
C VAL A 82 -16.04 7.58 3.64
N GLN A 83 -17.09 7.28 4.41
CA GLN A 83 -17.93 6.11 4.13
C GLN A 83 -18.66 6.21 2.79
N ALA A 84 -19.24 7.38 2.47
CA ALA A 84 -19.88 7.62 1.18
C ALA A 84 -18.89 7.43 0.02
N ARG A 85 -17.72 8.07 0.12
CA ARG A 85 -16.66 7.93 -0.90
C ARG A 85 -16.18 6.48 -1.05
N ARG A 86 -16.04 5.74 0.05
CA ARG A 86 -15.63 4.32 0.02
C ARG A 86 -16.69 3.44 -0.64
N LYS A 87 -17.99 3.70 -0.39
CA LYS A 87 -19.09 2.98 -1.05
C LYS A 87 -19.11 3.25 -2.55
N GLU A 88 -18.94 4.50 -2.97
CA GLU A 88 -18.87 4.89 -4.38
C GLU A 88 -17.67 4.25 -5.09
N GLN A 89 -16.49 4.27 -4.47
CA GLN A 89 -15.29 3.61 -5.01
C GLN A 89 -15.46 2.09 -5.09
N ALA A 90 -16.09 1.46 -4.10
CA ALA A 90 -16.36 0.02 -4.12
C ALA A 90 -17.37 -0.37 -5.20
N GLN A 91 -18.36 0.48 -5.48
CA GLN A 91 -19.31 0.29 -6.58
C GLN A 91 -18.61 0.41 -7.94
N LYS A 92 -17.83 1.48 -8.15
CA LYS A 92 -17.02 1.67 -9.37
C LYS A 92 -16.06 0.49 -9.61
N ALA A 93 -15.34 0.06 -8.58
CA ALA A 93 -14.44 -1.10 -8.67
C ALA A 93 -15.19 -2.42 -8.99
N ARG A 94 -16.42 -2.59 -8.48
CA ARG A 94 -17.25 -3.77 -8.77
C ARG A 94 -17.81 -3.75 -10.21
N GLU A 95 -18.16 -2.58 -10.73
CA GLU A 95 -18.59 -2.41 -12.12
C GLU A 95 -17.43 -2.63 -13.10
N GLU A 96 -16.26 -2.05 -12.83
CA GLU A 96 -15.05 -2.29 -13.63
C GLU A 96 -14.57 -3.75 -13.56
N GLY A 97 -14.67 -4.40 -12.39
CA GLY A 97 -14.35 -5.81 -12.21
C GLY A 97 -15.33 -6.76 -12.92
N LYS A 98 -16.62 -6.40 -12.99
CA LYS A 98 -17.63 -7.15 -13.77
C LYS A 98 -17.46 -6.95 -15.28
N ALA A 99 -17.06 -5.75 -15.72
CA ALA A 99 -16.78 -5.49 -17.14
C ALA A 99 -15.55 -6.28 -17.66
N LYS A 100 -14.56 -6.54 -16.79
CA LYS A 100 -13.40 -7.39 -17.10
C LYS A 100 -13.67 -8.90 -16.94
N ALA A 101 -14.78 -9.29 -16.31
CA ALA A 101 -15.20 -10.68 -16.15
C ALA A 101 -16.36 -11.03 -17.10
N LYS A 102 -16.06 -11.17 -18.40
CA LYS A 102 -16.95 -11.90 -19.32
C LYS A 102 -17.00 -13.39 -18.91
N PRO A 103 -18.16 -14.06 -19.03
CA PRO A 103 -18.39 -15.36 -18.41
C PRO A 103 -17.65 -16.47 -19.17
N ALA A 104 -16.53 -16.94 -18.62
CA ALA A 104 -16.03 -18.27 -18.98
C ALA A 104 -17.02 -19.31 -18.47
N ALA A 105 -17.58 -20.08 -19.41
CA ALA A 105 -18.60 -21.08 -19.19
C ALA A 105 -18.32 -21.99 -17.98
N LYS A 106 -19.38 -22.26 -17.21
CA LYS A 106 -19.42 -23.23 -16.12
C LYS A 106 -18.85 -24.58 -16.59
N LYS A 107 -17.62 -24.93 -16.19
CA LYS A 107 -17.21 -26.33 -16.12
C LYS A 107 -17.92 -26.97 -14.91
N PRO A 108 -18.54 -28.15 -15.05
CA PRO A 108 -19.35 -28.75 -14.01
C PRO A 108 -18.50 -29.11 -12.80
N GLN A 109 -18.96 -28.70 -11.61
CA GLN A 109 -18.44 -29.12 -10.32
C GLN A 109 -18.59 -30.63 -10.18
N GLN A 110 -17.47 -31.35 -10.20
CA GLN A 110 -17.44 -32.74 -9.73
C GLN A 110 -17.65 -32.77 -8.21
N PRO A 111 -18.39 -33.77 -7.69
CA PRO A 111 -18.87 -33.78 -6.32
C PRO A 111 -17.70 -33.97 -5.34
N ARG A 112 -17.72 -33.17 -4.27
CA ARG A 112 -16.82 -33.26 -3.13
C ARG A 112 -16.94 -34.65 -2.49
N ARG A 113 -15.94 -35.50 -2.70
CA ARG A 113 -15.69 -36.66 -1.82
C ARG A 113 -14.88 -36.19 -0.62
N ALA A 114 -15.57 -36.05 0.51
CA ALA A 114 -14.95 -35.95 1.83
C ALA A 114 -14.52 -37.35 2.33
N ASN A 115 -13.49 -37.34 3.18
CA ASN A 115 -12.97 -38.42 4.04
C ASN A 115 -12.15 -39.55 3.40
N LYS A 116 -10.82 -39.54 3.55
CA LYS A 116 -10.03 -40.01 4.72
C LYS A 116 -8.50 -39.94 4.43
N PRO A 117 -7.62 -40.00 5.45
CA PRO A 117 -6.26 -39.44 5.43
C PRO A 117 -5.23 -40.34 4.75
N LYS A 118 -4.24 -39.74 4.09
CA LYS A 118 -3.01 -40.38 3.62
C LYS A 118 -1.89 -39.35 3.74
N VAL A 119 -1.14 -39.39 4.84
CA VAL A 119 0.13 -40.14 4.96
C VAL A 119 1.12 -39.69 3.89
N GLN A 120 2.12 -38.96 4.37
CA GLN A 120 3.35 -38.58 3.71
C GLN A 120 3.89 -39.71 2.84
N LYS A 121 4.18 -39.40 1.58
CA LYS A 121 5.14 -40.18 0.81
C LYS A 121 5.89 -39.26 -0.13
N GLU A 122 7.16 -39.12 0.20
CA GLU A 122 8.22 -38.52 -0.58
C GLU A 122 8.14 -38.99 -2.05
N SER A 123 8.12 -38.04 -2.98
CA SER A 123 8.44 -38.31 -4.37
C SER A 123 9.74 -37.58 -4.71
N LYS A 124 10.71 -38.43 -5.06
CA LYS A 124 12.06 -38.18 -5.56
C LYS A 124 12.13 -37.06 -6.61
N PRO A 125 13.31 -36.41 -6.74
CA PRO A 125 13.46 -35.10 -7.34
C PRO A 125 13.20 -35.15 -8.85
N VAL A 126 12.31 -34.28 -9.33
CA VAL A 126 12.08 -34.10 -10.77
C VAL A 126 13.26 -33.31 -11.32
N GLU A 127 14.05 -33.99 -12.13
CA GLU A 127 15.25 -33.52 -12.82
C GLU A 127 15.01 -32.17 -13.51
N THR A 128 15.70 -31.13 -13.02
CA THR A 128 15.94 -29.90 -13.77
C THR A 128 16.80 -30.24 -14.98
N ARG A 129 16.19 -30.38 -16.16
CA ARG A 129 16.95 -30.44 -17.41
C ARG A 129 17.41 -29.03 -17.77
N ALA A 130 18.71 -28.86 -17.96
CA ALA A 130 19.27 -27.65 -18.56
C ALA A 130 18.72 -27.53 -19.99
N LEU A 131 18.26 -26.33 -20.34
CA LEU A 131 17.86 -26.03 -21.72
C LEU A 131 19.09 -26.07 -22.61
N ASN A 132 19.03 -26.89 -23.68
CA ASN A 132 20.01 -26.89 -24.75
C ASN A 132 19.84 -25.62 -25.59
N ALA A 133 20.94 -25.14 -26.18
CA ALA A 133 21.06 -23.86 -26.89
C ALA A 133 20.10 -23.68 -28.09
N ASP A 134 19.33 -24.71 -28.47
CA ASP A 134 18.45 -24.71 -29.63
C ASP A 134 16.99 -24.28 -29.32
N GLU A 135 16.61 -24.11 -28.05
CA GLU A 135 15.24 -23.71 -27.63
C GLU A 135 15.11 -22.24 -27.17
N ILE A 136 16.18 -21.44 -27.29
CA ILE A 136 16.18 -20.01 -26.96
C ILE A 136 15.56 -19.23 -28.12
N THR A 137 14.24 -19.32 -28.24
CA THR A 137 13.45 -18.61 -29.25
C THR A 137 12.76 -17.39 -28.65
N ILE A 138 12.72 -16.30 -29.41
CA ILE A 138 12.07 -15.05 -29.03
C ILE A 138 10.58 -15.34 -28.80
N GLY A 139 10.05 -14.94 -27.64
CA GLY A 139 8.67 -15.19 -27.23
C GLY A 139 8.46 -16.46 -26.39
N ASN A 140 9.49 -17.27 -26.14
CA ASN A 140 9.35 -18.44 -25.28
C ASN A 140 9.31 -18.06 -23.79
N ALA A 141 8.52 -18.81 -23.01
CA ALA A 141 8.42 -18.64 -21.56
C ALA A 141 9.54 -19.42 -20.87
N VAL A 142 10.40 -18.72 -20.15
CA VAL A 142 11.56 -19.28 -19.44
C VAL A 142 11.57 -18.84 -17.99
N ASN A 143 12.09 -19.69 -17.14
CA ASN A 143 12.29 -19.42 -15.72
C ASN A 143 13.70 -18.86 -15.48
N VAL A 144 13.78 -17.63 -15.01
CA VAL A 144 15.03 -16.94 -14.68
C VAL A 144 15.37 -17.23 -13.22
N ASN A 145 16.55 -17.78 -12.95
CA ASN A 145 17.04 -17.94 -11.58
C ASN A 145 17.56 -16.60 -11.05
N MET A 146 16.87 -16.01 -10.07
CA MET A 146 17.25 -14.75 -9.46
C MET A 146 17.37 -14.91 -7.94
N GLY A 147 18.61 -15.09 -7.47
CA GLY A 147 18.91 -15.27 -6.05
C GLY A 147 18.36 -16.58 -5.48
N LYS A 148 17.32 -16.52 -4.64
CA LYS A 148 16.73 -17.68 -3.94
C LYS A 148 15.47 -18.24 -4.62
N GLY A 149 15.11 -17.74 -5.80
CA GLY A 149 13.90 -18.18 -6.49
C GLY A 149 13.97 -18.06 -8.00
N ASN A 150 13.16 -18.89 -8.67
CA ASN A 150 12.99 -18.88 -10.11
C ASN A 150 11.76 -18.05 -10.46
N MET A 151 11.89 -17.12 -11.40
CA MET A 151 10.80 -16.25 -11.85
C MET A 151 10.49 -16.49 -13.32
N ALA A 152 9.20 -16.63 -13.65
CA ALA A 152 8.76 -16.76 -15.04
C ALA A 152 8.97 -15.45 -15.81
N ALA A 153 9.60 -15.55 -16.97
CA ALA A 153 9.90 -14.47 -17.89
C ALA A 153 9.66 -14.91 -19.33
N THR A 154 9.52 -13.94 -20.23
CA THR A 154 9.45 -14.16 -21.67
C THR A 154 10.70 -13.57 -22.31
N ILE A 155 11.34 -14.32 -23.21
CA ILE A 155 12.51 -13.83 -23.95
C ILE A 155 12.07 -12.78 -24.98
N VAL A 156 12.62 -11.58 -24.89
CA VAL A 156 12.33 -10.47 -25.84
C VAL A 156 13.40 -10.42 -26.93
N GLU A 157 14.66 -10.63 -26.57
CA GLU A 157 15.78 -10.53 -27.51
C GLU A 157 16.93 -11.44 -27.06
N VAL A 158 17.59 -12.08 -28.02
CA VAL A 158 18.70 -13.02 -27.77
C VAL A 158 19.95 -12.49 -28.48
N ASN A 159 20.97 -12.12 -27.71
CA ASN A 159 22.33 -11.93 -28.20
C ASN A 159 23.17 -13.15 -27.81
N LYS A 160 24.33 -13.34 -28.46
CA LYS A 160 25.15 -14.55 -28.35
C LYS A 160 25.41 -15.01 -26.89
N ASP A 161 25.63 -14.07 -25.97
CA ASP A 161 25.89 -14.38 -24.55
C ASP A 161 24.85 -13.76 -23.59
N ASP A 162 24.12 -12.73 -24.03
CA ASP A 162 23.21 -11.91 -23.23
C ASP A 162 21.77 -12.02 -23.74
N VAL A 163 20.85 -12.45 -22.88
CA VAL A 163 19.43 -12.60 -23.20
C VAL A 163 18.63 -11.51 -22.49
N ARG A 164 17.90 -10.69 -23.25
CA ARG A 164 16.96 -9.73 -22.70
C ARG A 164 15.63 -10.43 -22.44
N VAL A 165 15.28 -10.55 -21.17
CA VAL A 165 14.05 -11.19 -20.70
C VAL A 165 13.11 -10.16 -20.09
N GLN A 166 11.83 -10.26 -20.40
CA GLN A 166 10.75 -9.51 -19.76
C GLN A 166 10.06 -10.40 -18.74
N LEU A 167 10.16 -10.04 -17.47
CA LEU A 167 9.49 -10.73 -16.38
C LEU A 167 7.97 -10.49 -16.44
N ALA A 168 7.18 -11.37 -15.82
CA ALA A 168 5.72 -11.22 -15.75
C ALA A 168 5.24 -9.92 -15.07
N ASN A 169 6.12 -9.23 -14.34
CA ASN A 169 5.87 -7.91 -13.74
C ASN A 169 6.11 -6.73 -14.72
N GLY A 170 6.48 -6.99 -15.97
CA GLY A 170 6.77 -5.98 -16.98
C GLY A 170 8.19 -5.40 -16.93
N LEU A 171 9.04 -5.84 -15.99
CA LEU A 171 10.43 -5.42 -15.90
C LEU A 171 11.27 -6.18 -16.94
N GLN A 172 12.09 -5.45 -17.71
CA GLN A 172 13.05 -6.04 -18.64
C GLN A 172 14.43 -6.08 -18.01
N MET A 173 15.12 -7.21 -18.12
CA MET A 173 16.45 -7.41 -17.58
C MET A 173 17.33 -8.17 -18.57
N VAL A 174 18.62 -7.85 -18.58
CA VAL A 174 19.63 -8.59 -19.37
C VAL A 174 20.21 -9.66 -18.46
N VAL A 175 20.10 -10.92 -18.88
CA VAL A 175 20.51 -12.08 -18.10
C VAL A 175 21.32 -13.01 -19.00
N LYS A 176 22.42 -13.55 -18.48
CA LYS A 176 23.22 -14.56 -19.18
C LYS A 176 22.42 -15.85 -19.37
N ALA A 177 22.60 -16.51 -20.52
CA ALA A 177 21.89 -17.75 -20.86
C ALA A 177 21.98 -18.84 -19.77
N GLU A 178 23.08 -18.90 -19.03
CA GLU A 178 23.31 -19.86 -17.92
C GLU A 178 22.26 -19.81 -16.80
N HIS A 179 21.62 -18.65 -16.61
CA HIS A 179 20.65 -18.41 -15.55
C HIS A 179 19.20 -18.62 -16.00
N LEU A 180 18.99 -19.07 -17.24
CA LEU A 180 17.69 -19.43 -17.78
C LEU A 180 17.46 -20.95 -17.63
N ARG A 181 16.22 -21.31 -17.28
CA ARG A 181 15.72 -22.68 -17.14
C ARG A 181 14.37 -22.79 -17.85
N ALA A 182 14.02 -23.97 -18.35
CA ALA A 182 12.63 -24.26 -18.79
C ALA A 182 11.75 -24.53 -17.57
#